data_AF-A0A8H7UVX0-F1
#
_entry.id   AF-A0A8H7UVX0-F1
#
_cell.length_a   1.000
_cell.length_b   1.000
_cell.length_c   1.000
_cell.angle_alpha   90.00
_cell.angle_beta   90.00
_cell.angle_gamma   90.00
#
_symmetry.space_group_name_H-M   'P 1'
#
loop_
_entity.id
_entity.type
_entity.pdbx_description
1 polymer ?
#
loop_
_entity_poly.entity_id
_entity_poly.type
_entity_poly.pdbx_seq_one_letter_code
_entity_poly.pdbx_strand_id
1 'polypeptide(L)'
;MPYYNFEENTKNCQIQVWHSVTTIRTALQKLDKLSFLDYRVNIRTVLNSISTNNVQYPPFHGIAGSSLRFQENLICYNMSNVTYLEIFSKLYCALDVDVHRCLKTDTTTTICNNSYDLALESYAANLLQLKKAFYAGVGAYNRESFEALLDLTWKY
;
A
#
# COMPACT_ATOMS: atom_id res chain seq x y z
N MET A 1 -30.68 -4.23 4.85
CA MET A 1 -30.89 -2.80 4.53
C MET A 1 -29.67 -2.31 3.76
N PRO A 2 -29.76 -1.40 2.78
CA PRO A 2 -28.59 -0.86 2.06
C PRO A 2 -28.20 0.57 2.48
N TYR A 3 -26.99 1.01 2.13
CA TYR A 3 -26.61 2.43 2.15
C TYR A 3 -27.45 3.22 1.14
N TYR A 4 -27.90 4.42 1.52
CA TYR A 4 -28.57 5.33 0.59
C TYR A 4 -27.55 6.02 -0.33
N ASN A 5 -27.84 6.09 -1.64
CA ASN A 5 -27.01 6.75 -2.67
C ASN A 5 -25.51 6.34 -2.68
N PHE A 6 -25.20 5.09 -2.32
CA PHE A 6 -23.80 4.63 -2.19
C PHE A 6 -22.94 4.90 -3.44
N GLU A 7 -23.43 4.57 -4.63
CA GLU A 7 -22.65 4.75 -5.87
C GLU A 7 -22.38 6.23 -6.18
N GLU A 8 -23.36 7.11 -5.91
CA GLU A 8 -23.23 8.55 -6.14
C GLU A 8 -22.22 9.16 -5.16
N ASN A 9 -22.39 8.87 -3.87
CA ASN A 9 -21.59 9.45 -2.81
C ASN A 9 -20.15 8.92 -2.80
N THR A 10 -19.93 7.70 -3.30
CA THR A 10 -18.58 7.12 -3.36
C THR A 10 -17.85 7.33 -4.68
N LYS A 11 -18.50 7.90 -5.70
CA LYS A 11 -17.97 8.02 -7.08
C LYS A 11 -16.54 8.55 -7.15
N ASN A 12 -16.24 9.62 -6.42
CA ASN A 12 -14.92 10.26 -6.43
C ASN A 12 -13.84 9.45 -5.68
N CYS A 13 -14.27 8.54 -4.80
CA CYS A 13 -13.39 7.68 -4.02
C CYS A 13 -13.17 6.32 -4.67
N GLN A 14 -13.86 6.00 -5.78
CA GLN A 14 -13.69 4.75 -6.51
C GLN A 14 -12.30 4.62 -7.17
N ILE A 15 -11.65 5.74 -7.47
CA ILE A 15 -10.27 5.76 -8.00
C ILE A 15 -9.21 5.59 -6.91
N GLN A 16 -9.60 5.73 -5.63
CA GLN A 16 -8.69 5.61 -4.50
C GLN A 16 -8.52 4.14 -4.09
N VAL A 17 -7.42 3.86 -3.42
CA VAL A 17 -7.03 2.50 -3.01
C VAL A 17 -7.40 2.31 -1.55
N TRP A 18 -8.39 1.44 -1.30
CA TRP A 18 -8.88 1.17 0.04
C TRP A 18 -8.61 -0.28 0.44
N HIS A 19 -8.04 -0.46 1.63
CA HIS A 19 -7.75 -1.79 2.15
C HIS A 19 -8.11 -1.91 3.62
N SER A 20 -8.50 -3.13 4.03
CA SER A 20 -8.62 -3.46 5.45
C SER A 20 -7.24 -3.45 6.12
N VAL A 21 -7.24 -3.19 7.44
CA VAL A 21 -6.04 -3.32 8.28
C VAL A 21 -5.37 -4.69 8.13
N THR A 22 -6.16 -5.75 7.96
CA THR A 22 -5.67 -7.13 7.80
C THR A 22 -4.91 -7.33 6.50
N THR A 23 -5.42 -6.76 5.40
CA THR A 23 -4.78 -6.82 4.08
C THR A 23 -3.41 -6.16 4.12
N ILE A 24 -3.32 -4.95 4.68
CA ILE A 24 -2.07 -4.19 4.76
C ILE A 24 -1.07 -4.88 5.67
N ARG A 25 -1.50 -5.36 6.85
CA ARG A 25 -0.63 -6.09 7.78
C ARG A 25 -0.04 -7.35 7.12
N THR A 26 -0.86 -8.08 6.37
CA THR A 26 -0.41 -9.27 5.62
C THR A 26 0.64 -8.90 4.58
N ALA A 27 0.45 -7.80 3.84
CA ALA A 27 1.44 -7.31 2.87
C ALA A 27 2.75 -6.90 3.56
N LEU A 28 2.70 -6.14 4.65
CA LEU A 28 3.88 -5.74 5.42
C LEU A 28 4.66 -6.95 5.95
N GLN A 29 3.96 -7.96 6.49
CA GLN A 29 4.58 -9.22 6.94
C GLN A 29 5.23 -10.01 5.81
N LYS A 30 4.69 -9.94 4.58
CA LYS A 30 5.31 -10.55 3.40
C LYS A 30 6.58 -9.80 3.02
N LEU A 31 6.54 -8.46 2.99
CA LEU A 31 7.70 -7.62 2.67
C LEU A 31 8.88 -7.89 3.61
N ASP A 32 8.60 -8.11 4.90
CA ASP A 32 9.63 -8.39 5.91
C ASP A 32 10.38 -9.71 5.71
N LYS A 33 9.83 -10.63 4.91
CA LYS A 33 10.43 -11.94 4.63
C LYS A 33 11.21 -11.96 3.32
N LEU A 34 11.12 -10.92 2.50
CA LEU A 34 11.72 -10.90 1.17
C LEU A 34 13.09 -10.24 1.20
N SER A 35 14.10 -10.95 0.70
CA SER A 35 15.42 -10.38 0.39
C SER A 35 15.28 -9.31 -0.70
N PHE A 36 15.84 -8.12 -0.45
CA PHE A 36 15.86 -7.03 -1.44
C PHE A 36 16.67 -7.42 -2.69
N LEU A 37 17.68 -8.27 -2.58
CA LEU A 37 18.48 -8.70 -3.73
C LEU A 37 17.73 -9.70 -4.60
N ASP A 38 17.21 -10.76 -3.97
CA ASP A 38 16.77 -11.96 -4.67
C ASP A 38 15.31 -11.90 -5.12
N TYR A 39 14.48 -11.07 -4.46
CA TYR A 39 13.02 -11.10 -4.61
C TYR A 39 12.41 -9.75 -5.02
N ARG A 40 13.12 -8.92 -5.78
CA ARG A 40 12.66 -7.57 -6.19
C ARG A 40 11.32 -7.58 -6.91
N VAL A 41 11.09 -8.55 -7.78
CA VAL A 41 9.81 -8.71 -8.49
C VAL A 41 8.68 -8.99 -7.50
N ASN A 42 8.90 -9.92 -6.56
CA ASN A 42 7.92 -10.26 -5.53
C ASN A 42 7.64 -9.07 -4.60
N ILE A 43 8.68 -8.31 -4.21
CA ILE A 43 8.51 -7.07 -3.43
C ILE A 43 7.60 -6.10 -4.18
N ARG A 44 7.85 -5.87 -5.48
CA ARG A 44 7.00 -5.02 -6.32
C ARG A 44 5.57 -5.53 -6.38
N THR A 45 5.36 -6.84 -6.54
CA THR A 45 4.03 -7.45 -6.54
C THR A 45 3.30 -7.21 -5.21
N VAL A 46 3.99 -7.36 -4.08
CA VAL A 46 3.39 -7.12 -2.76
C VAL A 46 3.07 -5.65 -2.56
N LEU A 47 3.95 -4.73 -2.97
CA LEU A 47 3.67 -3.28 -2.92
C LEU A 47 2.45 -2.91 -3.77
N ASN A 48 2.39 -3.41 -5.01
CA ASN A 48 1.24 -3.19 -5.91
C ASN A 48 -0.07 -3.68 -5.29
N SER A 49 -0.04 -4.77 -4.53
CA SER A 49 -1.25 -5.32 -3.88
C SER A 49 -1.87 -4.41 -2.82
N ILE A 50 -1.14 -3.37 -2.37
CA ILE A 50 -1.63 -2.38 -1.40
C ILE A 50 -1.58 -0.93 -1.90
N SER A 51 -0.99 -0.67 -3.07
CA SER A 51 -0.84 0.67 -3.65
C SER A 51 -1.68 0.87 -4.91
N THR A 52 -2.30 -0.18 -5.44
CA THR A 52 -3.09 -0.12 -6.67
C THR A 52 -4.44 -0.82 -6.51
N ASN A 53 -5.46 -0.32 -7.21
CA ASN A 53 -6.76 -0.98 -7.26
C ASN A 53 -6.67 -2.26 -8.10
N ASN A 54 -7.20 -3.35 -7.55
CA ASN A 54 -7.33 -4.58 -8.30
C ASN A 54 -8.58 -4.49 -9.20
N VAL A 55 -8.38 -4.58 -10.52
CA VAL A 55 -9.46 -4.53 -11.52
C VAL A 55 -10.55 -5.59 -11.27
N GLN A 56 -10.20 -6.69 -10.61
CA GLN A 56 -11.12 -7.79 -10.30
C GLN A 56 -12.07 -7.50 -9.13
N TYR A 57 -11.75 -6.53 -8.27
CA TYR A 57 -12.51 -6.26 -7.04
C TYR A 57 -12.96 -4.79 -6.98
N PRO A 58 -14.15 -4.50 -6.45
CA PRO A 58 -14.57 -3.13 -6.25
C PRO A 58 -13.65 -2.41 -5.23
N PRO A 59 -13.50 -1.08 -5.30
CA PRO A 59 -12.57 -0.32 -4.46
C PRO A 59 -12.75 -0.55 -2.95
N PHE A 60 -13.98 -0.78 -2.49
CA PHE A 60 -14.30 -1.04 -1.07
C PHE A 60 -14.49 -2.52 -0.75
N HIS A 61 -13.94 -3.43 -1.56
CA HIS A 61 -14.11 -4.87 -1.36
C HIS A 61 -13.70 -5.31 0.05
N GLY A 62 -14.61 -6.03 0.73
CA GLY A 62 -14.41 -6.49 2.10
C GLY A 62 -14.45 -5.38 3.16
N ILE A 63 -14.81 -4.15 2.79
CA ILE A 63 -14.95 -2.99 3.68
C ILE A 63 -16.41 -2.57 3.76
N ALA A 64 -16.99 -2.16 2.63
CA ALA A 64 -18.35 -1.66 2.54
C ALA A 64 -18.88 -1.83 1.10
N GLY A 65 -20.20 -1.76 0.94
CA GLY A 65 -20.85 -1.79 -0.36
C GLY A 65 -22.31 -1.39 -0.23
N SER A 66 -23.01 -1.22 -1.35
CA SER A 66 -24.43 -0.81 -1.36
C SER A 66 -25.29 -1.65 -0.41
N SER A 67 -25.07 -2.97 -0.34
CA SER A 67 -25.77 -3.91 0.55
C SER A 67 -24.95 -4.37 1.76
N LEU A 68 -23.71 -3.89 1.92
CA LEU A 68 -22.79 -4.29 2.98
C LEU A 68 -22.41 -3.08 3.82
N ARG A 69 -22.93 -3.00 5.04
CA ARG A 69 -22.51 -1.96 5.99
C ARG A 69 -21.06 -2.17 6.38
N PHE A 70 -20.33 -1.07 6.53
CA PHE A 70 -19.03 -1.07 7.16
C PHE A 70 -19.11 -1.73 8.57
N GLN A 71 -18.23 -2.66 8.87
CA GLN A 71 -18.24 -3.39 10.16
C GLN A 71 -17.68 -2.56 11.32
N GLU A 72 -18.29 -2.63 12.50
CA GLU A 72 -18.03 -1.72 13.62
C GLU A 72 -16.60 -1.78 14.15
N ASN A 73 -16.06 -3.00 14.19
CA ASN A 73 -14.72 -3.28 14.71
C ASN A 73 -13.65 -3.33 13.61
N LEU A 74 -14.03 -3.03 12.35
CA LEU A 74 -13.10 -2.99 11.24
C LEU A 74 -12.44 -1.61 11.18
N ILE A 75 -11.16 -1.59 10.78
CA ILE A 75 -10.47 -0.37 10.37
C ILE A 75 -10.04 -0.58 8.92
N CYS A 76 -10.34 0.41 8.07
CA CYS A 76 -9.81 0.48 6.73
C CYS A 76 -8.81 1.64 6.61
N TYR A 77 -8.01 1.59 5.55
CA TYR A 77 -7.02 2.60 5.25
C TYR A 77 -7.19 3.04 3.79
N ASN A 78 -7.07 4.34 3.57
CA ASN A 78 -6.93 4.93 2.25
C ASN A 78 -5.45 5.02 1.87
N MET A 79 -4.98 4.07 1.08
CA MET A 79 -3.60 4.00 0.60
C MET A 79 -3.28 5.01 -0.49
N SER A 80 -4.28 5.76 -0.99
CA SER A 80 -4.09 6.93 -1.84
C SER A 80 -3.84 8.22 -1.06
N ASN A 81 -3.73 8.16 0.27
CA ASN A 81 -3.27 9.30 1.06
C ASN A 81 -1.89 9.77 0.59
N VAL A 82 -1.67 11.09 0.52
CA VAL A 82 -0.43 11.72 0.01
C VAL A 82 0.83 11.13 0.65
N THR A 83 0.80 10.87 1.96
CA THR A 83 1.93 10.28 2.68
C THR A 83 2.28 8.90 2.15
N TYR A 84 1.29 8.05 1.87
CA TYR A 84 1.54 6.72 1.31
C TYR A 84 2.03 6.79 -0.14
N LEU A 85 1.47 7.68 -0.95
CA LEU A 85 1.91 7.87 -2.34
C LEU A 85 3.39 8.27 -2.42
N GLU A 86 3.84 9.19 -1.57
CA GLU A 86 5.25 9.59 -1.50
C GLU A 86 6.16 8.43 -1.08
N ILE A 87 5.75 7.66 -0.08
CA ILE A 87 6.51 6.50 0.41
C ILE A 87 6.59 5.43 -0.67
N PHE A 88 5.48 5.09 -1.32
CA PHE A 88 5.45 4.11 -2.41
C PHE A 88 6.31 4.53 -3.58
N SER A 89 6.24 5.80 -3.99
CA SER A 89 7.10 6.35 -5.05
C SER A 89 8.58 6.09 -4.75
N LYS A 90 9.04 6.42 -3.54
CA LYS A 90 10.43 6.18 -3.11
C LYS A 90 10.80 4.70 -3.06
N LEU A 91 9.88 3.84 -2.60
CA LEU A 91 10.07 2.39 -2.60
C LEU A 91 10.22 1.83 -4.03
N TYR A 92 9.42 2.30 -4.99
CA TYR A 92 9.56 1.88 -6.39
C TYR A 92 10.86 2.37 -7.01
N CYS A 93 11.26 3.62 -6.75
CA CYS A 93 12.56 4.14 -7.21
C CYS A 93 13.74 3.30 -6.70
N ALA A 94 13.71 2.86 -5.44
CA ALA A 94 14.73 1.96 -4.90
C ALA A 94 14.74 0.59 -5.61
N LEU A 95 13.56 0.08 -6.01
CA LEU A 95 13.42 -1.17 -6.75
C LEU A 95 13.74 -1.07 -8.24
N ASP A 96 13.95 0.12 -8.81
CA ASP A 96 14.28 0.30 -10.23
C ASP A 96 15.80 0.30 -10.50
N VAL A 97 16.65 0.37 -9.46
CA VAL A 97 18.12 0.38 -9.64
C VAL A 97 18.62 -0.93 -10.25
N ASP A 98 19.50 -0.90 -11.25
CA ASP A 98 20.07 -2.11 -11.86
C ASP A 98 21.15 -2.74 -10.95
N VAL A 99 20.88 -3.93 -10.43
CA VAL A 99 21.74 -4.63 -9.45
C VAL A 99 22.63 -5.69 -10.11
N HIS A 100 22.35 -6.08 -11.36
CA HIS A 100 23.05 -7.19 -12.03
C HIS A 100 24.34 -6.79 -12.74
N ARG A 101 24.71 -5.51 -12.75
CA ARG A 101 25.95 -5.03 -13.39
C ARG A 101 27.25 -5.33 -12.63
N CYS A 102 27.18 -5.87 -11.42
CA CYS A 102 28.37 -6.14 -10.61
C CYS A 102 28.73 -7.63 -10.57
N LEU A 103 28.76 -8.31 -11.72
CA LEU A 103 29.35 -9.65 -11.84
C LEU A 103 30.87 -9.53 -11.68
N LYS A 104 31.37 -9.88 -10.49
CA LYS A 104 32.80 -9.99 -10.17
C LYS A 104 33.42 -11.14 -10.96
N THR A 105 34.24 -10.83 -11.96
CA THR A 105 35.24 -11.77 -12.48
C THR A 105 36.64 -11.20 -12.65
N ASP A 106 36.88 -9.91 -12.41
CA ASP A 106 38.25 -9.37 -12.43
C ASP A 106 38.60 -8.65 -11.13
N THR A 107 39.68 -9.11 -10.49
CA THR A 107 40.27 -8.59 -9.25
C THR A 107 40.91 -7.19 -9.39
N THR A 108 40.63 -6.48 -10.47
CA THR A 108 41.19 -5.15 -10.77
C THR A 108 40.13 -4.09 -11.11
N THR A 109 38.84 -4.43 -11.11
CA THR A 109 37.79 -3.49 -11.52
C THR A 109 37.19 -2.74 -10.34
N THR A 110 37.28 -1.42 -10.44
CA THR A 110 36.71 -0.38 -9.59
C THR A 110 35.35 -0.77 -9.04
N ILE A 111 35.21 -0.65 -7.71
CA ILE A 111 33.98 -0.75 -6.94
C ILE A 111 32.81 -0.21 -7.77
N CYS A 112 31.88 -1.10 -8.09
CA CYS A 112 30.60 -0.75 -8.71
C CYS A 112 29.93 0.27 -7.77
N ASN A 113 30.12 1.56 -8.07
CA ASN A 113 29.84 2.71 -7.19
C ASN A 113 28.47 2.58 -6.51
N ASN A 114 28.44 2.35 -5.19
CA ASN A 114 27.42 2.68 -4.16
C ASN A 114 25.91 2.54 -4.49
N SER A 115 25.49 2.12 -5.68
CA SER A 115 24.11 2.26 -6.17
C SER A 115 23.19 1.21 -5.56
N TYR A 116 23.70 -0.02 -5.38
CA TYR A 116 22.98 -1.07 -4.68
C TYR A 116 22.81 -0.74 -3.19
N ASP A 117 23.90 -0.36 -2.51
CA ASP A 117 23.86 -0.07 -1.07
C ASP A 117 22.92 1.11 -0.78
N LEU A 118 23.01 2.19 -1.57
CA LEU A 118 22.07 3.31 -1.48
C LEU A 118 20.62 2.91 -1.78
N ALA A 119 20.40 2.01 -2.74
CA ALA A 119 19.05 1.51 -3.04
C ALA A 119 18.50 0.66 -1.90
N LEU A 120 19.33 -0.20 -1.29
CA LEU A 120 18.97 -1.03 -0.15
C LEU A 120 18.66 -0.17 1.09
N GLU A 121 19.52 0.80 1.40
CA GLU A 121 19.31 1.75 2.50
C GLU A 121 18.03 2.56 2.30
N SER A 122 17.83 3.09 1.09
CA SER A 122 16.61 3.81 0.72
C SER A 122 15.36 2.94 0.85
N TYR A 123 15.42 1.69 0.36
CA TYR A 123 14.32 0.74 0.51
C TYR A 123 14.00 0.47 1.99
N ALA A 124 15.02 0.16 2.79
CA ALA A 124 14.85 -0.14 4.21
C ALA A 124 14.27 1.07 4.98
N ALA A 125 14.79 2.27 4.72
CA ALA A 125 14.32 3.50 5.36
C ALA A 125 12.84 3.80 5.01
N ASN A 126 12.46 3.69 3.74
CA ASN A 126 11.09 3.96 3.31
C ASN A 126 10.12 2.84 3.72
N LEU A 127 10.56 1.59 3.81
CA LEU A 127 9.75 0.50 4.35
C LEU A 127 9.47 0.72 5.84
N LEU A 128 10.46 1.19 6.60
CA LEU A 128 10.27 1.58 7.98
C LEU A 128 9.30 2.77 8.10
N GLN A 129 9.42 3.77 7.22
CA GLN A 129 8.50 4.90 7.18
C GLN A 129 7.06 4.46 6.89
N LEU A 130 6.87 3.53 5.94
CA LEU A 130 5.56 2.94 5.63
C LEU A 130 4.92 2.32 6.88
N LYS A 131 5.69 1.49 7.61
CA LYS A 131 5.22 0.87 8.86
C LYS A 131 4.87 1.91 9.91
N LYS A 132 5.72 2.93 10.10
CA LYS A 132 5.47 4.01 11.06
C LYS A 132 4.17 4.75 10.74
N ALA A 133 3.96 5.13 9.47
CA ALA A 133 2.73 5.80 9.04
C ALA A 133 1.48 4.92 9.27
N PHE A 134 1.58 3.63 8.92
CA PHE A 134 0.51 2.66 9.14
C PHE A 134 0.13 2.52 10.62
N TYR A 135 1.11 2.32 11.50
CA TYR A 135 0.88 2.17 12.95
C TYR A 135 0.48 3.48 13.64
N ALA A 136 0.83 4.63 13.06
CA ALA A 136 0.33 5.93 13.50
C ALA A 136 -1.12 6.20 13.06
N GLY A 137 -1.73 5.33 12.24
CA GLY A 137 -3.12 5.49 11.79
C GLY A 137 -3.29 6.51 10.66
N VAL A 138 -2.24 6.82 9.90
CA VAL A 138 -2.34 7.74 8.76
C VAL A 138 -3.34 7.18 7.74
N GLY A 139 -4.36 7.97 7.38
CA GLY A 139 -5.40 7.56 6.45
C GLY A 139 -6.28 6.41 6.95
N ALA A 140 -6.32 6.16 8.26
CA ALA A 140 -7.19 5.14 8.86
C ALA A 140 -8.61 5.68 9.08
N TYR A 141 -9.61 4.85 8.81
CA TYR A 141 -11.02 5.16 9.02
C TYR A 141 -11.69 4.00 9.76
N ASN A 142 -12.43 4.36 10.81
CA ASN A 142 -13.42 3.48 11.44
C ASN A 142 -14.76 3.67 10.73
N ARG A 143 -15.81 2.96 11.15
CA ARG A 143 -17.14 3.12 10.55
C ARG A 143 -17.61 4.57 10.53
N GLU A 144 -17.55 5.24 11.67
CA GLU A 144 -18.09 6.59 11.83
C GLU A 144 -17.37 7.60 10.92
N SER A 145 -16.03 7.58 10.90
CA SER A 145 -15.26 8.49 10.07
C SER A 145 -15.34 8.14 8.58
N PHE A 146 -15.52 6.86 8.23
CA PHE A 146 -15.76 6.43 6.86
C PHE A 146 -17.13 6.89 6.36
N GLU A 147 -18.19 6.65 7.13
CA GLU A 147 -19.56 7.05 6.80
C GLU A 147 -19.65 8.58 6.72
N ALA A 148 -19.00 9.31 7.63
CA ALA A 148 -18.96 10.78 7.61
C ALA A 148 -18.15 11.34 6.42
N LEU A 149 -17.01 10.74 6.08
CA LEU A 149 -16.19 11.18 4.94
C LEU A 149 -16.95 11.07 3.60
N LEU A 150 -17.70 9.97 3.46
CA LEU A 150 -18.37 9.61 2.21
C LEU A 150 -19.86 9.99 2.22
N ASP A 151 -20.33 10.75 3.20
CA ASP A 151 -21.74 11.13 3.36
C ASP A 151 -22.70 9.93 3.24
N LEU A 152 -22.33 8.80 3.87
CA LEU A 152 -23.09 7.56 3.80
C LEU A 152 -24.03 7.43 5.00
N THR A 153 -25.31 7.26 4.72
CA THR A 153 -26.31 6.93 5.75
C THR A 153 -26.85 5.52 5.54
N TRP A 154 -26.75 4.70 6.59
CA TRP A 154 -27.36 3.37 6.61
C TRP A 154 -28.85 3.48 6.92
N LYS A 155 -29.72 2.98 6.04
CA LYS A 155 -31.15 2.91 6.34
C LYS A 155 -31.40 1.86 7.43
N TYR A 156 -32.07 2.27 8.50
CA TYR A 156 -32.57 1.37 9.54
C TYR A 156 -33.87 0.71 9.11
#